data_AF-A0A2P2IIC7-F1
#
_entry.id   AF-A0A2P2IIC7-F1
#
_cell.length_a   1.000
_cell.length_b   1.000
_cell.length_c   1.000
_cell.angle_alpha   90.00
_cell.angle_beta   90.00
_cell.angle_gamma   90.00
#
_symmetry.space_group_name_H-M   'P 1'
#
loop_
_entity.id
_entity.type
_entity.pdbx_description
1 polymer ?
#
loop_
_entity_poly.entity_id
_entity_poly.type
_entity_poly.pdbx_seq_one_letter_code
_entity_poly.pdbx_strand_id
1 'polypeptide(L)' 'MAQEYRVYFRKVEEEADDYLIECSHNIYLINPNMEVARCFGVEYNPEELSGAIAKELKLSSA' A
#
# COMPACT_ATOMS: atom_id res chain seq x y z
N MET A 1 -17.56 -13.35 -5.83
CA MET A 1 -16.38 -12.98 -6.62
C MET A 1 -15.30 -12.56 -5.62
N ALA A 2 -14.22 -13.32 -5.48
CA ALA A 2 -13.10 -12.95 -4.62
C ALA A 2 -12.09 -12.16 -5.47
N GLN A 3 -11.86 -10.90 -5.13
CA GLN A 3 -10.78 -10.13 -5.74
C GLN A 3 -9.46 -10.67 -5.16
N GLU A 4 -8.58 -11.15 -6.04
CA GLU A 4 -7.27 -11.69 -5.65
C GLU A 4 -6.34 -10.51 -5.29
N TYR A 5 -6.21 -10.20 -4.00
CA TYR A 5 -5.29 -9.18 -3.53
C TYR A 5 -3.87 -9.76 -3.46
N ARG A 6 -2.93 -9.15 -4.20
CA ARG A 6 -1.52 -9.54 -4.20
C ARG A 6 -0.73 -8.59 -3.31
N VAL A 7 0.05 -9.16 -2.39
CA VAL A 7 0.93 -8.42 -1.47
C VAL A 7 2.34 -8.40 -2.04
N TYR A 8 2.91 -7.21 -2.20
CA TYR A 8 4.27 -7.02 -2.70
C TYR A 8 5.13 -6.37 -1.61
N PHE A 9 6.31 -6.95 -1.36
CA PHE A 9 7.31 -6.37 -0.47
C PHE A 9 8.30 -5.56 -1.30
N ARG A 10 8.36 -4.24 -1.10
CA ARG A 10 9.32 -3.37 -1.79
C ARG A 10 10.65 -3.39 -1.04
N LYS A 11 11.70 -3.85 -1.71
CA LYS A 11 13.08 -3.75 -1.22
C LYS A 11 13.55 -2.31 -1.41
N VAL A 12 13.97 -1.66 -0.33
CA VAL A 12 14.67 -0.37 -0.38
C VAL A 12 16.16 -0.69 -0.52
N GLU A 13 16.85 -0.05 -1.46
CA GLU A 13 18.30 -0.21 -1.63
C GLU A 13 18.99 0.59 -0.52
N GLU A 14 19.73 -0.09 0.36
CA GLU A 14 20.70 0.58 1.25
C GLU A 14 21.97 -0.26 1.43
N GLU A 15 23.09 0.48 1.45
CA GLU A 15 24.47 0.02 1.55
C GLU A 15 24.82 -0.34 3.00
N ALA A 16 25.38 -1.55 3.16
CA ALA A 16 26.34 -2.02 4.17
C ALA A 16 26.07 -1.83 5.69
N ASP A 17 26.14 -2.98 6.36
CA ASP A 17 26.46 -3.28 7.79
C ASP A 17 25.49 -2.81 8.89
N ASP A 18 25.00 -3.82 9.63
CA ASP A 18 24.03 -3.84 10.73
C ASP A 18 22.54 -3.58 10.37
N TYR A 19 21.85 -4.69 10.03
CA TYR A 19 20.43 -4.71 9.65
C TYR A 19 19.49 -4.38 10.82
N LEU A 20 19.17 -3.10 11.03
CA LEU A 20 17.88 -2.74 11.60
C LEU A 20 16.85 -2.74 10.46
N ILE A 21 16.01 -3.77 10.39
CA ILE A 21 14.88 -3.78 9.45
C ILE A 21 13.79 -2.90 10.06
N GLU A 22 13.75 -1.63 9.69
CA GLU A 22 12.60 -0.78 9.99
C GLU A 22 11.43 -1.15 9.07
N CYS A 23 10.52 -1.96 9.61
CA CYS A 23 9.24 -2.22 8.95
C CYS A 23 8.33 -0.99 9.09
N SER A 24 8.25 -0.19 8.03
CA SER A 24 7.16 0.78 7.91
C SER A 24 5.84 0.01 7.86
N HIS A 25 4.95 0.31 8.79
CA HIS A 25 3.61 -0.28 8.86
C HIS A 25 2.62 0.44 7.91
N ASN A 26 3.13 1.28 7.02
CA ASN A 26 2.32 1.97 6.03
C ASN A 26 1.86 0.98 4.95
N ILE A 27 0.62 1.16 4.51
CA ILE A 27 -0.02 0.39 3.46
C ILE A 27 -0.03 1.24 2.19
N TYR A 28 0.51 0.70 1.10
CA TYR A 28 0.56 1.39 -0.19
C TYR A 28 -0.43 0.77 -1.16
N LEU A 29 -1.33 1.59 -1.71
CA LEU A 29 -2.19 1.21 -2.83
C LEU A 29 -1.43 1.49 -4.13
N ILE A 30 -1.19 0.42 -4.89
CA ILE A 30 -0.43 0.47 -6.14
C ILE A 30 -1.40 0.29 -7.31
N ASN A 31 -1.27 1.13 -8.33
CA ASN A 31 -2.07 1.04 -9.57
C ASN A 31 -1.52 -0.06 -10.51
N PRO A 32 -2.25 -0.45 -11.58
CA PRO A 32 -1.77 -1.44 -12.55
C PRO A 32 -0.45 -1.08 -13.27
N ASN A 33 -0.07 0.20 -13.29
CA ASN A 33 1.18 0.70 -13.86
C ASN A 33 2.35 0.65 -12.85
N MET A 34 2.15 0.05 -11.66
CA MET A 34 3.12 -0.05 -10.58
C MET A 34 3.48 1.28 -9.91
N GLU A 35 2.61 2.29 -10.03
CA GLU A 35 2.77 3.59 -9.37
C GLU A 35 1.98 3.63 -8.06
N VAL A 36 2.48 4.39 -7.09
CA VAL A 36 1.80 4.59 -5.81
C VAL A 36 0.60 5.52 -6.02
N ALA A 37 -0.61 4.96 -5.95
CA ALA A 37 -1.86 5.72 -6.04
C ALA A 37 -2.18 6.41 -4.72
N ARG A 38 -1.96 5.73 -3.58
CA ARG A 38 -2.21 6.27 -2.24
C ARG A 38 -1.37 5.56 -1.18
N CYS A 39 -1.05 6.28 -0.10
CA CYS A 39 -0.42 5.74 1.11
C CYS A 39 -1.39 5.87 2.28
N PHE A 40 -1.49 4.82 3.10
CA PHE A 40 -2.26 4.79 4.34
C PHE A 40 -1.32 4.49 5.50
N GLY A 41 -1.35 5.31 6.54
CA GLY A 41 -0.59 5.04 7.75
C GLY A 41 -1.29 4.05 8.68
N VAL A 42 -0.67 3.78 9.83
CA VAL A 42 -1.18 2.88 10.87
C VAL A 42 -2.42 3.38 11.58
N GLU A 43 -2.74 4.66 11.42
CA GLU A 43 -3.88 5.30 12.05
C GLU A 43 -5.24 4.86 11.47
N TYR A 44 -5.25 4.23 10.29
CA TYR A 44 -6.49 3.80 9.63
C TYR A 44 -7.05 2.53 10.28
N ASN A 45 -8.29 2.61 10.77
CA ASN A 45 -9.04 1.40 11.10
C ASN A 45 -9.53 0.66 9.82
N PRO A 46 -9.94 -0.61 9.92
CA PRO A 46 -10.37 -1.41 8.76
C PRO A 46 -11.50 -0.76 7.95
N GLU A 47 -12.45 -0.11 8.61
CA GLU A 47 -13.59 0.56 7.99
C GLU A 47 -13.13 1.77 7.17
N GLU A 48 -12.29 2.62 7.75
CA GLU A 48 -11.70 3.80 7.10
C GLU A 48 -10.82 3.40 5.91
N LEU A 49 -9.99 2.37 6.09
CA LEU A 49 -9.13 1.85 5.03
C LEU A 49 -9.96 1.35 3.85
N SER A 50 -10.99 0.53 4.11
CA SER A 50 -11.85 -0.01 3.06
C SER A 50 -12.61 1.09 2.29
N GLY A 51 -13.11 2.10 3.02
CA GLY A 51 -13.77 3.26 2.42
C GLY A 51 -12.83 4.10 1.57
N ALA A 52 -11.59 4.31 2.03
CA ALA A 52 -10.61 5.08 1.30
C ALA A 52 -10.13 4.35 0.02
N ILE A 53 -9.93 3.03 0.08
CA ILE A 53 -9.64 2.20 -1.11
C ILE A 53 -10.80 2.27 -2.10
N ALA A 54 -12.04 2.08 -1.64
CA ALA A 54 -13.22 2.14 -2.51
C ALA A 54 -13.40 3.51 -3.19
N LYS A 55 -13.06 4.59 -2.49
CA LYS A 55 -13.06 5.95 -3.05
C LYS A 55 -12.00 6.10 -4.14
N GLU A 56 -10.79 5.60 -3.91
CA GLU A 56 -9.70 5.66 -4.88
C GLU A 56 -10.00 4.85 -6.15
N LEU A 57 -10.62 3.66 -6.00
CA LEU A 57 -11.05 2.86 -7.15
C LEU A 57 -12.08 3.58 -8.02
N LYS A 58 -13.01 4.33 -7.42
CA LYS A 58 -13.99 5.14 -8.16
C LYS A 58 -13.36 6.30 -8.92
N LEU A 59 -12.32 6.93 -8.35
CA LEU A 59 -11.57 8.01 -9.00
C LEU A 59 -10.78 7.51 -10.22
N SER A 60 -10.19 6.32 -10.12
CA SER A 60 -9.41 5.70 -11.21
C SER A 60 -10.27 5.15 -12.36
N SER A 61 -11.60 5.08 -12.17
CA SER A 61 -12.56 4.56 -13.16
C SER A 61 -13.23 5.66 -14.01
N ALA A 62 -12.90 6.93 -13.77
CA ALA A 62 -13.45 8.10 -14.47
C ALA A 62 -12.43 8.67 -15.45
#